data_AF-A0A9D2P5S0-F1
#
_entry.id   AF-A0A9D2P5S0-F1
#
_cell.length_a   1.000
_cell.length_b   1.000
_cell.length_c   1.000
_cell.angle_alpha   90.00
_cell.angle_beta   90.00
_cell.angle_gamma   90.00
#
_symmetry.space_group_name_H-M   'P 1'
#
loop_
_entity.id
_entity.type
_entity.pdbx_description
1 polymer ?
#
loop_
_entity_poly.entity_id
_entity_poly.type
_entity_poly.pdbx_seq_one_letter_code
_entity_poly.pdbx_strand_id
1 'polypeptide(L)' 'MAGKKDKAVVAIISGLTDNQAAQITKDILKSKQKNAPLGRGTVASGFMSSIGALLQKGTKQIGG' A
#
# COMPACT_ATOMS: atom_id res chain seq x y z
N MET A 1 -5.69 5.74 25.35
CA MET A 1 -6.95 5.75 24.59
C MET A 1 -6.96 4.56 23.64
N ALA A 2 -7.73 3.52 23.95
CA ALA A 2 -7.94 2.40 23.03
C ALA A 2 -8.68 2.95 21.79
N GLY A 3 -8.15 2.70 20.58
CA GLY A 3 -8.80 3.08 19.32
C GLY A 3 -8.23 4.28 18.56
N LYS A 4 -7.10 4.86 18.98
CA LYS A 4 -6.41 5.88 18.17
C LYS A 4 -5.86 5.24 16.89
N LYS A 5 -6.30 5.74 15.73
CA LYS A 5 -5.92 5.24 14.39
C LYS A 5 -4.61 5.88 13.91
N ASP A 6 -3.53 5.72 14.66
CA ASP A 6 -2.21 6.33 14.39
C ASP A 6 -1.13 5.31 13.99
N LYS A 7 -1.54 4.10 13.58
CA LYS A 7 -0.65 3.04 13.12
C LYS A 7 -0.70 2.91 11.60
N ALA A 8 0.48 2.73 10.99
CA ALA A 8 0.66 2.50 9.57
C ALA A 8 1.62 1.32 9.35
N VAL A 9 1.46 0.61 8.23
CA VAL A 9 2.31 -0.52 7.83
C VAL A 9 2.91 -0.21 6.46
N VAL A 10 4.22 -0.37 6.32
CA VAL A 10 4.96 -0.24 5.05
C VAL A 10 5.66 -1.56 4.77
N ALA A 11 5.46 -2.11 3.56
CA ALA A 11 6.14 -3.31 3.09
C ALA A 11 6.77 -3.03 1.72
N ILE A 12 8.05 -3.37 1.57
CA ILE A 12 8.81 -3.25 0.32
C ILE A 12 9.12 -4.66 -0.15
N ILE A 13 8.66 -5.01 -1.35
CA ILE A 13 8.87 -6.31 -1.97
C ILE A 13 9.44 -6.08 -3.36
N SER A 14 10.67 -6.54 -3.59
CA SER A 14 11.44 -6.33 -4.83
C SER A 14 11.67 -7.65 -5.58
N GLY A 15 12.09 -7.56 -6.85
CA GLY A 15 12.37 -8.75 -7.68
C GLY A 15 11.12 -9.48 -8.17
N LEU A 16 9.99 -8.76 -8.26
CA LEU A 16 8.72 -9.30 -8.72
C LEU A 16 8.55 -9.10 -10.24
N THR A 17 7.94 -10.07 -10.89
CA THR A 17 7.31 -9.86 -12.20
C THR A 17 6.04 -9.01 -12.04
N ASP A 18 5.56 -8.41 -13.13
CA ASP A 18 4.34 -7.60 -13.13
C ASP A 18 3.12 -8.38 -12.61
N ASN A 19 3.01 -9.66 -12.98
CA ASN A 19 1.93 -10.53 -12.52
C ASN A 19 1.99 -10.77 -11.01
N GLN A 20 3.18 -11.00 -10.46
CA GLN A 20 3.36 -11.19 -9.01
C GLN A 20 3.05 -9.90 -8.25
N ALA A 21 3.51 -8.75 -8.76
CA ALA A 21 3.22 -7.44 -8.17
C ALA A 21 1.70 -7.15 -8.17
N ALA A 22 1.00 -7.49 -9.25
CA ALA A 22 -0.45 -7.33 -9.34
C ALA A 22 -1.22 -8.24 -8.37
N GLN A 23 -0.81 -9.51 -8.24
CA GLN A 23 -1.43 -10.45 -7.28
C GLN A 23 -1.25 -9.99 -5.83
N ILE A 24 -0.04 -9.60 -5.46
CA ILE A 24 0.27 -9.09 -4.12
C ILE A 24 -0.54 -7.82 -3.84
N THR A 25 -0.59 -6.89 -4.80
CA THR A 25 -1.39 -5.66 -4.67
C THR A 25 -2.87 -5.97 -4.42
N LYS A 26 -3.44 -6.93 -5.16
CA LYS A 26 -4.83 -7.37 -4.99
C LYS A 26 -5.10 -7.93 -3.60
N ASP A 27 -4.18 -8.73 -3.07
CA ASP A 27 -4.33 -9.34 -1.75
C ASP A 27 -4.13 -8.32 -0.61
N ILE A 28 -3.25 -7.34 -0.78
CA ILE A 28 -3.14 -6.19 0.14
C ILE A 28 -4.46 -5.41 0.19
N LEU A 29 -5.08 -5.13 -0.96
CA LEU A 29 -6.35 -4.42 -1.02
C LEU A 29 -7.48 -5.20 -0.33
N LYS A 30 -7.56 -6.52 -0.55
CA LYS A 30 -8.52 -7.40 0.16
C LYS A 30 -8.30 -7.38 1.66
N SER A 31 -7.05 -7.50 2.11
CA SER A 31 -6.69 -7.48 3.54
C SER A 31 -7.06 -6.14 4.18
N LYS A 32 -6.77 -5.02 3.49
CA LYS A 32 -7.21 -3.69 3.91
C LYS A 32 -8.72 -3.62 4.05
N GLN A 33 -9.48 -4.09 3.07
CA GLN A 33 -10.94 -4.04 3.12
C GLN A 33 -11.51 -4.88 4.27
N LYS A 34 -10.90 -6.03 4.58
CA LYS A 34 -11.32 -6.91 5.68
C LYS A 34 -11.01 -6.31 7.07
N ASN A 35 -9.81 -5.75 7.24
CA ASN A 35 -9.28 -5.39 8.57
C ASN A 35 -9.39 -3.89 8.89
N ALA A 36 -9.36 -3.03 7.87
CA ALA A 36 -9.41 -1.59 7.98
C ALA A 36 -10.23 -0.95 6.84
N PRO A 37 -11.54 -1.28 6.70
CA PRO A 37 -12.37 -0.81 5.59
C PRO A 37 -12.39 0.71 5.47
N LEU A 38 -12.44 1.40 6.62
CA LEU A 38 -12.43 2.86 6.72
C LEU A 38 -11.01 3.47 6.83
N GLY A 39 -9.95 2.65 6.79
CA GLY A 39 -8.58 3.13 6.80
C GLY A 39 -8.21 3.76 5.46
N ARG A 40 -7.45 4.86 5.47
CA ARG A 40 -6.83 5.38 4.24
C ARG A 40 -5.57 4.56 3.94
N GLY A 41 -5.32 4.28 2.67
CA GLY A 41 -4.14 3.53 2.25
C GLY A 41 -3.79 3.81 0.79
N THR A 42 -2.49 3.80 0.50
CA THR A 42 -1.93 3.93 -0.84
C THR A 42 -1.09 2.70 -1.13
N VAL A 43 -1.33 2.06 -2.27
CA VAL A 43 -0.48 0.96 -2.77
C VAL A 43 0.07 1.41 -4.11
N ALA A 44 1.39 1.32 -4.27
CA ALA A 44 2.08 1.65 -5.51
C ALA A 44 2.99 0.48 -5.91
N SER A 45 2.93 0.08 -7.16
CA SER A 45 3.86 -0.85 -7.80
C SER A 45 4.64 -0.11 -8.88
N GLY A 46 5.95 -0.37 -8.99
CA GLY A 46 6.82 0.32 -9.92
C GLY A 46 8.26 -0.18 -9.85
N PHE A 47 9.13 0.40 -10.69
CA PHE A 47 10.55 0.04 -10.72
C PHE A 47 11.23 0.25 -9.36
N MET A 48 12.08 -0.72 -8.99
CA MET A 48 12.83 -0.73 -7.72
C MET A 48 13.60 0.57 -7.48
N SER A 49 14.14 1.16 -8.55
CA SER A 49 14.88 2.43 -8.54
C SER A 49 14.05 3.64 -8.11
N SER A 50 12.72 3.57 -8.16
CA SER A 50 11.80 4.69 -7.92
C SER A 50 10.87 4.47 -6.72
N ILE A 51 10.93 3.31 -6.06
CA ILE A 51 10.00 2.92 -4.99
C ILE A 51 10.12 3.81 -3.74
N GLY A 52 11.34 4.24 -3.39
CA GLY A 52 11.57 5.19 -2.29
C GLY A 52 10.98 6.57 -2.57
N ALA A 53 11.03 7.02 -3.82
CA ALA A 53 10.42 8.28 -4.26
C ALA A 53 8.89 8.18 -4.33
N LEU A 54 8.31 7.03 -4.69
CA LEU A 54 6.85 6.81 -4.67
C LEU A 54 6.27 6.86 -3.24
N LEU A 55 7.02 6.37 -2.25
CA LEU A 55 6.67 6.47 -0.83
C LEU A 55 6.76 7.91 -0.31
N GLN A 56 7.77 8.68 -0.72
CA GLN A 56 7.94 10.09 -0.31
C GLN A 56 7.03 11.07 -1.05
N LYS A 57 6.67 10.80 -2.31
CA LYS A 57 6.04 11.79 -3.20
C LYS A 57 4.51 11.72 -3.22
N GLY A 58 3.90 10.92 -2.36
CA GLY A 58 2.47 11.03 -2.04
C GLY A 58 1.55 11.00 -3.27
N THR A 59 1.72 10.04 -4.17
CA THR A 59 0.86 9.99 -5.36
C THR A 59 -0.48 9.32 -5.08
N LYS A 60 -1.52 10.16 -5.22
CA LYS A 60 -2.97 9.92 -5.26
C LYS A 60 -3.61 9.42 -3.96
N GLN A 61 -4.18 10.37 -3.22
CA GLN A 61 -5.29 10.11 -2.30
C GLN A 61 -6.36 9.30 -3.06
N ILE A 62 -6.66 8.09 -2.59
CA ILE A 62 -7.88 7.41 -2.94
C ILE A 62 -8.85 7.61 -1.76
N GLY A 63 -9.76 8.56 -1.93
CA GLY A 63 -10.96 8.73 -1.11
C GLY A 63 -10.88 9.75 0.03
N GLY A 64 -11.84 10.68 0.01
CA GLY A 64 -12.26 11.49 1.17
C GLY A 64 -12.95 10.63 2.21
#